data_AF-A0A5B7J113-F1
#
_entry.id   AF-A0A5B7J113-F1
#
_cell.length_a   1.000
_cell.length_b   1.000
_cell.length_c   1.000
_cell.angle_alpha   90.00
_cell.angle_beta   90.00
_cell.angle_gamma   90.00
#
_symmetry.space_group_name_H-M   'P 1'
#
loop_
_entity.id
_entity.type
_entity.pdbx_description
1 polymer ?
#
loop_
_entity_poly.entity_id
_entity_poly.type
_entity_poly.pdbx_seq_one_letter_code
_entity_poly.pdbx_strand_id
1 'polypeptide(L)' 'MVKWLAEKKGNVSFLDFDGILDQDRFFSRDGVHLNQDGNQKMGRRLAEWMRARQVCCMVTA' A
#
# COMPACT_ATOMS: atom_id res chain seq x y z
N MET A 1 14.69 4.96 -2.45
CA MET A 1 13.60 5.19 -3.41
C MET A 1 13.94 4.48 -4.71
N VAL A 2 13.09 3.57 -5.20
CA VAL A 2 13.38 2.74 -6.39
C VAL A 2 13.58 3.64 -7.61
N LYS A 3 14.68 3.45 -8.36
CA LYS A 3 15.06 4.27 -9.52
C LYS A 3 13.92 4.44 -10.54
N TRP A 4 13.12 3.39 -10.73
CA TRP A 4 11.93 3.40 -11.58
C TRP A 4 10.89 4.47 -11.22
N LEU A 5 10.70 4.78 -9.92
CA LEU A 5 9.72 5.80 -9.50
C LEU A 5 10.11 7.22 -9.90
N ALA A 6 11.41 7.47 -10.05
CA ALA A 6 11.92 8.78 -10.47
C ALA A 6 11.79 9.00 -11.98
N GLU A 7 11.74 7.92 -12.77
CA GLU A 7 11.73 7.96 -14.24
C GLU A 7 10.32 7.84 -14.84
N LYS A 8 9.30 7.59 -14.02
CA LYS A 8 7.94 7.33 -14.49
C LYS A 8 7.28 8.59 -15.08
N LYS A 9 6.51 8.40 -16.16
CA LYS A 9 5.63 9.43 -16.73
C LYS A 9 4.18 9.17 -16.29
N GLY A 10 3.46 10.24 -15.95
CA GLY A 10 2.04 10.18 -15.54
C GLY A 10 1.80 10.06 -14.03
N ASN A 11 0.53 10.11 -13.63
CA ASN A 11 0.09 10.10 -12.22
C ASN A 11 0.02 8.67 -11.66
N VAL A 12 1.18 8.02 -11.56
CA VAL A 12 1.30 6.74 -10.85
C VAL A 12 1.72 7.03 -9.41
N SER A 13 1.12 6.37 -8.43
CA SER A 13 1.57 6.44 -7.04
C SER A 13 2.03 5.05 -6.58
N PHE A 14 2.98 5.02 -5.64
CA PHE A 14 3.53 3.79 -5.10
C PHE A 14 3.28 3.74 -3.59
N LEU A 15 2.90 2.58 -3.11
CA LEU A 15 2.72 2.28 -1.70
C LEU A 15 3.60 1.08 -1.37
N ASP A 16 4.65 1.35 -0.59
CA ASP A 16 5.60 0.35 -0.18
C ASP A 16 5.06 -0.46 1.01
N PHE A 17 4.56 -1.68 0.74
CA PHE A 17 4.06 -2.56 1.78
C PHE A 17 5.16 -3.35 2.51
N ASP A 18 6.38 -3.39 1.98
CA ASP A 18 7.48 -4.13 2.59
C ASP A 18 7.81 -3.52 3.96
N GLY A 19 8.10 -2.22 4.01
CA GLY A 19 8.31 -1.50 5.27
C GLY A 19 7.06 -1.41 6.19
N ILE A 20 5.86 -1.71 5.68
CA ILE A 20 4.64 -1.78 6.50
C ILE A 20 4.51 -3.15 7.17
N LEU A 21 4.94 -4.20 6.48
CA LEU A 21 4.72 -5.60 6.82
C LEU A 21 6.00 -6.33 7.28
N ASP A 22 7.13 -5.61 7.40
CA ASP A 22 8.49 -6.06 7.80
C ASP A 22 8.59 -6.67 9.22
N GLN A 23 7.63 -7.49 9.60
CA GLN A 23 7.65 -8.25 10.83
C GLN A 23 7.09 -9.63 10.51
N ASP A 24 7.93 -10.65 10.68
CA ASP A 24 7.58 -12.07 10.45
C ASP A 24 6.26 -12.47 11.09
N ARG A 25 5.87 -11.80 12.18
CA ARG A 25 4.58 -11.98 12.86
C ARG A 25 3.33 -11.70 12.01
N PHE A 26 3.45 -11.02 10.87
CA PHE A 26 2.31 -10.73 9.98
C PHE A 26 2.15 -11.75 8.86
N PHE A 27 3.09 -12.68 8.73
CA PHE A 27 3.03 -13.77 7.78
C PHE A 27 2.45 -15.03 8.44
N SER A 28 1.87 -15.87 7.60
CA SER A 28 1.51 -17.24 7.92
C SER A 28 2.78 -18.07 8.08
N ARG A 29 2.63 -19.31 8.54
CA ARG A 29 3.78 -20.20 8.77
C ARG A 29 4.61 -20.51 7.53
N ASP A 30 4.07 -20.27 6.35
CA ASP A 30 4.79 -20.42 5.08
C ASP A 30 5.74 -19.27 4.77
N GLY A 31 5.69 -18.17 5.53
CA GLY A 31 6.50 -16.97 5.29
C GLY A 31 6.15 -16.23 3.99
N VAL A 32 5.06 -16.61 3.31
CA VAL A 32 4.66 -16.04 2.00
C VAL A 32 3.32 -15.33 2.10
N HIS A 33 2.32 -15.97 2.69
CA HIS A 33 0.98 -15.40 2.78
C HIS A 33 0.82 -14.60 4.07
N LEU A 34 0.13 -13.47 4.03
CA LEU A 34 -0.23 -12.75 5.25
C LEU A 34 -1.21 -13.57 6.09
N ASN A 35 -1.02 -13.53 7.40
CA ASN A 35 -2.02 -14.02 8.34
C ASN A 35 -3.15 -12.99 8.50
N GLN A 36 -4.11 -13.26 9.37
CA GLN A 36 -5.27 -12.37 9.58
C GLN A 36 -4.86 -10.95 9.99
N ASP A 37 -3.90 -10.81 10.91
CA ASP A 37 -3.43 -9.51 11.39
C ASP A 37 -2.67 -8.76 10.29
N GLY A 38 -1.86 -9.48 9.51
CA GLY A 38 -1.17 -8.95 8.33
C GLY A 38 -2.16 -8.40 7.29
N ASN A 39 -3.20 -9.17 6.97
CA ASN A 39 -4.26 -8.75 6.06
C ASN A 39 -4.99 -7.50 6.55
N GLN A 40 -5.35 -7.44 7.85
CA GLN A 40 -6.00 -6.27 8.43
C GLN A 40 -5.10 -5.02 8.40
N LYS A 41 -3.81 -5.18 8.71
CA LYS A 41 -2.82 -4.09 8.69
C LYS A 41 -2.62 -3.55 7.27
N MET A 42 -2.40 -4.43 6.30
CA MET A 42 -2.27 -4.07 4.89
C MET A 42 -3.51 -3.33 4.39
N GLY A 43 -4.70 -3.89 4.64
CA GLY A 43 -5.97 -3.32 4.22
C GLY A 43 -6.24 -1.93 4.82
N ARG A 44 -5.99 -1.76 6.14
CA ARG A 44 -6.11 -0.45 6.80
C ARG A 44 -5.20 0.58 6.16
N ARG A 45 -3.94 0.22 5.91
CA ARG A 45 -2.95 1.15 5.36
C ARG A 45 -3.27 1.53 3.91
N LEU A 46 -3.79 0.60 3.12
CA LEU A 46 -4.32 0.88 1.79
C LEU A 46 -5.49 1.88 1.87
N ALA A 47 -6.45 1.65 2.76
CA ALA A 47 -7.61 2.52 2.92
C ALA A 47 -7.21 3.95 3.34
N GLU A 48 -6.28 4.09 4.29
CA GLU A 48 -5.72 5.39 4.68
C GLU A 48 -5.07 6.11 3.50
N TRP A 49 -4.25 5.39 2.74
CA TRP A 49 -3.54 5.93 1.59
C TRP A 49 -4.50 6.40 0.49
N MET A 50 -5.59 5.65 0.26
CA MET A 50 -6.65 6.00 -0.68
C MET A 50 -7.44 7.22 -0.21
N ARG A 51 -7.83 7.28 1.07
CA ARG A 51 -8.52 8.45 1.64
C ARG A 51 -7.69 9.72 1.52
N ALA A 52 -6.39 9.64 1.81
CA ALA A 52 -5.47 10.78 1.66
C ALA A 52 -5.33 11.26 0.21
N ARG A 53 -5.67 10.41 -0.77
CA ARG A 53 -5.61 10.71 -2.21
C ARG A 53 -6.98 10.88 -2.86
N GLN A 54 -8.08 10.72 -2.11
CA GLN A 54 -9.43 11.00 -2.56
C GLN A 54 -9.72 12.50 -2.78
N VAL A 55 -8.67 13.32 -2.96
CA VAL A 55 -8.72 14.65 -3.56
C VAL A 55 -8.51 14.52 -5.08
N CYS A 56 -9.42 13.84 -5.80
CA CYS A 56 -9.64 14.04 -7.24
C CYS A 56 -10.86 13.26 -7.79
N CYS A 57 -12.00 13.32 -7.12
CA CYS A 57 -13.30 13.04 -7.77
C CYS A 57 -14.33 14.05 -7.26
N MET A 58 -14.06 15.34 -7.40
CA MET A 58 -15.18 16.28 -7.54
C MET A 58 -15.69 16.08 -8.95
N VAL A 59 -16.82 15.38 -9.09
CA VAL A 59 -17.65 15.50 -10.28
C VAL A 59 -18.11 16.96 -10.30
N THR A 60 -17.42 17.81 -11.06
CA THR A 60 -17.97 19.09 -11.52
C THR A 60 -18.65 18.83 -12.86
N ALA A 61 -19.97 18.65 -12.81
CA ALA A 61 -20.95 19.08 -13.81
C ALA A 61 -22.34 18.67 -13.32
#